data_AF-A0A381XZ00-F1
#
_entry.id   AF-A0A381XZ00-F1
#
_cell.length_a   1.000
_cell.length_b   1.000
_cell.length_c   1.000
_cell.angle_alpha   90.00
_cell.angle_beta   90.00
_cell.angle_gamma   90.00
#
_symmetry.space_group_name_H-M   'P 1'
#
loop_
_entity.id
_entity.type
_entity.pdbx_description
1 polymer ?
#
loop_
_entity_poly.entity_id
_entity_poly.type
_entity_poly.pdbx_seq_one_letter_code
_entity_poly.pdbx_strand_id
1 'polypeptide(L)'
;MVKFCLQCKNTFWGGQYCPKCEGEVLLLDMAEEENRKYLPELNVDVRPKYFARSSMLLTCFGFIMALPLGAFVFLSGLSNSGNVELWGSLGIATIVGVSWGSWVASQKIFNKQMESVDNKKELQLD
;
A
#
# COMPACT_ATOMS: atom_id res chain seq x y z
N MET A 1 -4.93 -4.95 18.93
CA MET A 1 -4.22 -6.18 18.54
C MET A 1 -5.01 -6.86 17.44
N VAL A 2 -4.34 -7.47 16.46
CA VAL A 2 -5.01 -8.16 15.34
C VAL A 2 -5.46 -9.52 15.85
N LYS A 3 -6.76 -9.78 15.72
CA LYS A 3 -7.37 -11.05 16.07
C LYS A 3 -7.95 -11.73 14.85
N PHE A 4 -8.09 -13.04 14.89
CA PHE A 4 -8.55 -13.81 13.76
C PHE A 4 -9.63 -14.82 14.11
N CYS A 5 -10.51 -15.06 13.15
CA CYS A 5 -11.52 -16.10 13.23
C CYS A 5 -11.16 -17.23 12.26
N LEU A 6 -11.13 -18.47 12.76
CA LEU A 6 -10.81 -19.66 11.97
C LEU A 6 -11.90 -20.03 10.98
N GLN A 7 -13.17 -19.72 11.27
CA GLN A 7 -14.29 -20.05 10.38
C GLN A 7 -14.38 -19.12 9.17
N CYS A 8 -14.32 -17.81 9.38
CA CYS A 8 -14.44 -16.85 8.27
C CYS A 8 -13.10 -16.43 7.65
N LYS A 9 -11.98 -16.98 8.15
CA LYS A 9 -10.59 -16.72 7.72
C LYS A 9 -10.24 -15.23 7.53
N ASN A 10 -10.90 -14.35 8.29
CA ASN A 10 -10.75 -12.90 8.22
C ASN A 10 -10.00 -12.38 9.45
N THR A 11 -9.33 -11.24 9.29
CA THR A 11 -8.63 -10.55 10.38
C THR A 11 -9.38 -9.30 10.84
N PHE A 12 -9.55 -9.19 12.16
CA PHE A 12 -10.28 -8.11 12.82
C PHE A 12 -9.36 -7.33 13.77
N TRP A 13 -9.69 -6.07 13.98
CA TRP A 13 -8.96 -5.17 14.88
C TRP A 13 -9.80 -4.95 16.14
N GLY A 14 -9.57 -5.77 17.17
CA GLY A 14 -10.34 -5.73 18.43
C GLY A 14 -11.61 -6.60 18.44
N GLY A 15 -12.25 -6.70 19.61
CA GLY A 15 -13.39 -7.58 19.88
C GLY A 15 -13.01 -8.94 20.50
N GLN A 16 -13.96 -9.63 21.14
CA GLN A 16 -13.79 -11.03 21.56
C GLN A 16 -14.44 -12.01 20.58
N TYR A 17 -15.48 -11.58 19.86
CA TYR A 17 -16.29 -12.44 19.00
C TYR A 17 -16.29 -11.97 17.55
N CYS A 18 -16.37 -12.91 16.62
CA CYS A 18 -16.47 -12.60 15.19
C CYS A 18 -17.83 -11.96 14.86
N PRO A 19 -17.87 -10.75 14.26
CA PRO A 19 -19.13 -10.09 13.90
C PRO A 19 -19.80 -10.68 12.65
N LYS A 20 -19.14 -11.58 11.92
CA LYS A 20 -19.63 -12.19 10.67
C LYS A 20 -20.14 -13.62 10.84
N CYS A 21 -19.74 -14.31 11.90
CA CYS A 21 -20.15 -15.70 12.12
C CYS A 21 -21.41 -15.73 12.99
N GLU A 22 -22.38 -16.56 12.62
CA GLU A 22 -23.50 -16.87 13.50
C GLU A 22 -23.00 -17.81 14.60
N GLY A 23 -23.05 -17.34 15.85
CA GLY A 23 -22.41 -17.97 17.00
C GLY A 23 -21.28 -17.11 17.54
N GLU A 24 -21.15 -17.04 18.86
CA GLU A 24 -20.10 -16.31 19.58
C GLU A 24 -18.72 -16.97 19.38
N VAL A 25 -18.20 -16.94 18.15
CA VAL A 25 -16.91 -17.54 17.81
C VAL A 25 -15.80 -16.66 18.32
N LEU A 26 -15.00 -17.19 19.26
CA LEU A 26 -13.87 -16.51 19.85
C LEU A 26 -12.80 -16.17 18.80
N LEU A 27 -12.41 -14.90 18.80
CA LEU A 27 -11.32 -14.39 18.00
C LEU A 27 -9.98 -14.76 18.68
N LEU A 28 -9.14 -15.51 17.98
CA LEU A 28 -7.80 -15.86 18.46
C LEU A 28 -6.86 -14.66 18.29
N ASP A 29 -6.09 -14.36 19.34
CA ASP A 29 -5.09 -13.29 19.32
C ASP A 29 -3.80 -13.78 18.64
N MET A 30 -3.31 -13.00 17.68
CA MET A 30 -2.08 -13.29 16.95
C MET A 30 -0.81 -13.11 17.81
N ALA A 31 -0.93 -12.47 18.97
CA ALA A 31 0.17 -12.29 19.91
C ALA A 31 0.55 -13.59 20.64
N GLU A 32 -0.37 -14.56 20.72
CA GLU A 32 -0.17 -15.82 21.42
C GLU A 32 0.63 -16.81 20.57
N GLU A 33 1.63 -17.46 21.16
CA GLU A 33 2.59 -18.29 20.42
C GLU A 33 1.94 -19.56 19.84
N GLU A 34 0.96 -20.14 20.54
CA GLU A 34 0.19 -21.32 20.10
C GLU A 34 -0.62 -21.06 18.83
N ASN A 35 -1.02 -19.80 18.62
CA ASN A 35 -1.84 -19.35 17.51
C ASN A 35 -1.04 -19.10 16.23
N ARG A 36 0.30 -19.11 16.32
CA ARG A 36 1.20 -18.95 15.17
C ARG A 36 1.06 -20.06 14.13
N LYS A 37 0.59 -21.25 14.52
CA LYS A 37 0.40 -22.38 13.59
C LYS A 37 -0.63 -22.10 12.49
N TYR A 38 -1.55 -21.16 12.70
CA TYR A 38 -2.60 -20.79 11.73
C TYR A 38 -2.23 -19.57 10.86
N LEU A 39 -1.04 -18.97 11.08
CA LEU A 39 -0.53 -17.86 10.27
C LEU A 39 -0.42 -18.11 8.76
N PRO A 40 -0.04 -19.30 8.26
CA PRO A 40 0.12 -19.48 6.81
C PRO A 40 -1.19 -19.32 6.04
N GLU A 41 -2.31 -19.81 6.58
CA GLU A 41 -3.64 -19.62 5.99
C GLU A 41 -4.11 -18.15 6.04
N LEU A 42 -3.71 -17.44 7.10
CA LEU A 42 -4.08 -16.04 7.32
C LEU A 42 -3.21 -15.02 6.59
N ASN A 43 -2.07 -15.44 6.08
CA ASN A 43 -1.14 -14.60 5.35
C ASN A 43 -1.79 -14.02 4.07
N VAL A 44 -2.89 -14.62 3.59
CA VAL A 44 -3.66 -14.17 2.43
C VAL A 44 -4.47 -12.89 2.71
N ASP A 45 -4.93 -12.65 3.94
CA ASP A 45 -5.73 -11.46 4.30
C ASP A 45 -4.86 -10.30 4.80
N VAL A 46 -3.77 -10.65 5.50
CA VAL A 46 -2.86 -9.68 6.12
C VAL A 46 -1.93 -9.03 5.09
N ARG A 47 -1.48 -9.80 4.09
CA ARG A 47 -0.52 -9.36 3.07
C ARG A 47 -1.08 -8.24 2.17
N PRO A 48 -2.34 -8.28 1.68
CA PRO A 48 -2.96 -7.15 1.00
C PRO A 48 -2.93 -5.83 1.80
N LYS A 49 -3.16 -5.90 3.12
CA LYS A 49 -3.14 -4.71 3.98
C LYS A 49 -1.74 -4.10 4.08
N TYR A 50 -0.70 -4.95 4.15
CA TYR A 50 0.69 -4.48 4.12
C TYR A 50 1.09 -3.92 2.75
N PHE A 51 0.66 -4.56 1.65
CA PHE A 51 0.91 -4.06 0.30
C PHE A 51 0.25 -2.70 0.05
N ALA A 52 -0.99 -2.51 0.53
CA ALA A 52 -1.68 -1.22 0.44
C ALA A 52 -0.96 -0.10 1.20
N ARG A 53 -0.40 -0.42 2.39
CA ARG A 53 0.41 0.54 3.15
C ARG A 53 1.73 0.87 2.45
N SER A 54 2.38 -0.13 1.87
CA SER A 54 3.64 0.06 1.14
C SER A 54 3.46 0.92 -0.11
N SER A 55 2.41 0.68 -0.91
CA SER A 55 2.10 1.48 -2.09
C SER A 55 1.73 2.93 -1.74
N MET A 56 1.05 3.14 -0.61
CA MET A 56 0.78 4.47 -0.09
C MET A 56 2.05 5.22 0.31
N LEU A 57 3.03 4.54 0.93
CA LEU A 57 4.32 5.17 1.24
C LEU A 57 5.11 5.55 -0.02
N LEU A 58 5.07 4.70 -1.04
CA LEU A 58 5.80 4.94 -2.30
C LEU A 58 5.23 6.12 -3.10
N THR A 59 3.90 6.27 -3.13
CA THR A 59 3.25 7.46 -3.72
C THR A 59 3.58 8.73 -2.93
N CYS A 60 3.51 8.66 -1.60
CA CYS A 60 3.84 9.79 -0.73
C CYS A 60 5.29 10.25 -0.93
N PHE A 61 6.24 9.31 -1.00
CA PHE A 61 7.63 9.61 -1.31
C PHE A 61 7.79 10.30 -2.67
N GLY A 62 7.07 9.86 -3.70
CA GLY A 62 7.09 10.50 -5.01
C GLY A 62 6.60 11.94 -5.00
N PHE A 63 5.53 12.24 -4.25
CA PHE A 63 5.04 13.62 -4.10
C PHE A 63 6.02 14.52 -3.35
N ILE A 64 6.64 14.00 -2.29
CA ILE A 64 7.66 14.73 -1.53
C ILE A 64 8.86 15.05 -2.44
N MET A 65 9.28 14.11 -3.29
CA MET A 65 10.40 14.30 -4.21
C MET A 65 10.06 15.12 -5.45
N ALA A 66 8.79 15.24 -5.83
CA ALA A 66 8.37 16.05 -6.98
C ALA A 66 8.66 17.54 -6.78
N LEU A 67 8.44 18.06 -5.56
CA LEU A 67 8.67 19.47 -5.22
C LEU A 67 10.14 19.91 -5.36
N PRO A 68 11.15 19.25 -4.74
CA PRO A 68 12.55 19.63 -4.90
C PRO A 68 13.03 19.47 -6.35
N LEU A 69 12.54 18.47 -7.09
CA LEU A 69 12.87 18.32 -8.51
C LEU A 69 12.30 19.45 -9.36
N GLY A 70 11.05 19.85 -9.15
CA GLY A 70 10.44 20.99 -9.82
C GLY A 70 11.14 22.30 -9.50
N ALA A 71 11.48 22.52 -8.23
CA ALA A 71 12.23 23.69 -7.78
C ALA A 71 13.65 23.72 -8.40
N PHE A 72 14.32 22.56 -8.49
CA PHE A 72 15.63 22.45 -9.13
C PHE A 72 15.60 22.84 -10.61
N VAL A 73 14.61 22.35 -11.36
CA VAL A 73 14.42 22.71 -12.79
C VAL A 73 14.14 24.21 -12.93
N PHE A 74 13.29 24.77 -12.06
CA PHE A 74 12.98 26.20 -12.07
C PHE A 74 14.20 27.08 -11.77
N LEU A 75 14.93 26.79 -10.68
CA LEU A 75 16.10 27.57 -10.26
C LEU A 75 17.25 27.47 -11.28
N SER A 76 17.52 26.25 -11.78
CA SER A 76 18.54 26.03 -12.81
C SER A 76 18.19 26.76 -14.10
N GLY A 77 16.90 26.78 -14.44
CA GLY A 77 16.38 27.48 -15.61
C GLY A 77 16.51 29.00 -15.54
N LEU A 78 16.10 29.58 -14.41
CA LEU A 78 16.25 31.01 -14.14
C LEU A 78 17.72 31.45 -14.20
N SER A 79 18.62 30.63 -13.66
CA SER A 79 20.06 30.90 -13.70
C SER A 79 20.64 30.95 -15.12
N ASN A 80 20.01 30.31 -16.10
CA ASN A 80 20.58 30.12 -17.43
C ASN A 80 20.00 31.04 -18.51
N SER A 81 18.68 31.29 -18.51
CA SER A 81 18.06 32.05 -19.60
C SER A 81 17.13 33.19 -19.18
N GLY A 82 16.92 33.42 -17.87
CA GLY A 82 16.12 34.52 -17.34
C GLY A 82 14.62 34.51 -17.72
N ASN A 83 14.17 33.55 -18.55
CA ASN A 83 12.79 33.44 -19.01
C ASN A 83 11.93 32.71 -17.97
N VAL A 84 11.32 33.49 -17.07
CA VAL A 84 10.53 33.00 -15.92
C VAL A 84 9.33 32.16 -16.35
N GLU A 85 8.65 32.55 -17.44
CA GLU A 85 7.42 31.90 -17.89
C GLU A 85 7.69 30.49 -18.44
N LEU A 86 8.75 30.36 -19.25
CA LEU A 86 9.15 29.07 -19.81
C LEU A 86 9.60 28.10 -18.70
N TRP A 87 10.47 28.54 -17.80
CA TRP A 87 10.99 27.68 -16.74
C TRP A 87 9.98 27.40 -15.63
N GLY A 88 9.05 28.32 -15.38
CA GLY A 88 7.90 28.09 -14.50
C GLY A 88 7.00 26.97 -15.04
N SER A 89 6.67 27.00 -16.33
CA SER A 89 5.85 25.95 -16.95
C SER A 89 6.56 24.59 -16.96
N LEU A 90 7.86 24.55 -17.22
CA LEU A 90 8.70 23.35 -17.15
C LEU A 90 8.81 22.79 -15.72
N GLY A 91 8.97 23.66 -14.71
CA GLY A 91 9.00 23.24 -13.31
C GLY A 91 7.68 22.60 -12.87
N ILE A 92 6.55 23.23 -13.20
CA ILE A 92 5.21 22.69 -12.92
C ILE A 92 4.98 21.38 -13.68
N ALA A 93 5.32 21.32 -14.96
CA ALA A 93 5.22 20.11 -15.76
C ALA A 93 6.05 18.95 -15.16
N THR A 94 7.23 19.25 -14.63
CA THR A 94 8.08 18.28 -13.92
C THR A 94 7.39 17.75 -12.66
N ILE A 95 6.80 18.64 -11.84
CA ILE A 95 6.08 18.23 -10.62
C ILE A 95 4.90 17.30 -10.98
N VAL A 96 4.09 17.70 -11.96
CA VAL A 96 2.93 16.91 -12.41
C VAL A 96 3.38 15.57 -12.99
N GLY A 97 4.43 15.58 -13.82
CA GLY A 97 4.98 14.37 -14.44
C GLY A 97 5.53 13.37 -13.42
N VAL A 98 6.31 13.83 -12.45
CA VAL A 98 6.86 12.96 -11.38
C VAL A 98 5.76 12.44 -10.47
N SER A 99 4.80 13.29 -10.10
CA SER A 99 3.64 12.92 -9.28
C SER A 99 2.78 11.85 -9.97
N TRP A 100 2.47 12.05 -11.25
CA TRP A 100 1.73 11.10 -12.06
C TRP A 100 2.51 9.78 -12.25
N GLY A 101 3.81 9.88 -12.55
CA GLY A 101 4.67 8.72 -12.72
C GLY A 101 4.77 7.87 -11.44
N SER A 102 4.91 8.50 -10.28
CA SER A 102 4.92 7.82 -8.99
C SER A 102 3.58 7.12 -8.68
N TRP A 103 2.46 7.78 -8.99
CA TRP A 103 1.13 7.18 -8.85
C TRP A 103 1.00 5.92 -9.71
N VAL A 104 1.29 6.02 -11.01
CA VAL A 104 1.18 4.90 -11.95
C VAL A 104 2.12 3.75 -11.56
N ALA A 105 3.36 4.06 -11.17
CA ALA A 105 4.33 3.05 -10.74
C ALA A 105 3.84 2.33 -9.47
N SER A 106 3.34 3.07 -8.48
CA SER A 106 2.82 2.49 -7.25
C SER A 106 1.60 1.61 -7.50
N GLN A 107 0.67 2.05 -8.33
CA GLN A 107 -0.51 1.27 -8.70
C GLN A 107 -0.12 -0.02 -9.44
N LYS A 108 0.85 0.05 -10.36
CA LYS A 108 1.36 -1.13 -11.07
C LYS A 108 2.04 -2.13 -10.14
N ILE A 109 2.86 -1.66 -9.20
CA ILE A 109 3.52 -2.50 -8.20
C ILE A 109 2.48 -3.15 -7.28
N PHE A 110 1.50 -2.38 -6.81
CA PHE A 110 0.42 -2.88 -5.98
C PHE A 110 -0.39 -3.98 -6.69
N ASN A 111 -0.81 -3.74 -7.93
CA ASN A 111 -1.57 -4.73 -8.71
C ASN A 111 -0.77 -6.02 -8.91
N LYS A 112 0.53 -5.91 -9.23
CA LYS A 112 1.42 -7.09 -9.37
C LYS A 112 1.59 -7.85 -8.04
N GLN A 113 1.66 -7.13 -6.93
CA GLN A 113 1.71 -7.75 -5.61
C GLN A 113 0.39 -8.45 -5.26
N MET A 114 -0.75 -7.86 -5.62
CA MET A 114 -2.08 -8.45 -5.45
C MET A 114 -2.30 -9.70 -6.31
N GLU A 115 -1.75 -9.76 -7.52
CA GLU A 115 -1.79 -10.95 -8.37
C GLU A 115 -1.17 -12.18 -7.68
N SER A 116 -0.12 -11.99 -6.87
CA SER A 116 0.48 -13.07 -6.06
C SER A 116 -0.39 -13.53 -4.88
N VAL A 117 -1.37 -12.71 -4.48
CA VAL A 117 -2.33 -13.02 -3.41
C VAL A 117 -3.56 -13.69 -3.98
N ASP A 118 -4.08 -13.20 -5.11
CA ASP A 118 -5.23 -13.80 -5.78
C ASP A 118 -4.90 -15.20 -6.34
N ASN A 119 -3.70 -15.38 -6.92
CA ASN A 119 -3.22 -16.73 -7.32
C ASN A 119 -3.07 -17.70 -6.14
N LYS A 120 -2.97 -17.20 -4.90
CA LYS A 120 -2.92 -18.04 -3.69
C LYS A 120 -4.27 -18.26 -3.04
N LYS A 121 -5.32 -17.54 -3.44
CA LYS A 121 -6.69 -17.82 -3.00
C LYS A 121 -7.25 -19.07 -3.64
N GLU A 122 -6.80 -19.41 -4.86
CA GLU A 122 -7.18 -20.66 -5.50
C GLU A 122 -6.23 -21.79 -5.07
N LEU A 123 -6.84 -22.86 -4.54
CA LEU A 123 -6.29 -24.19 -4.27
C LEU A 123 -5.32 -24.32 -3.08
N GLN A 124 -5.91 -24.34 -1.88
CA GLN A 124 -5.65 -25.42 -0.92
C GLN A 124 -7.00 -26.01 -0.48
N LEU A 125 -7.68 -26.64 -1.43
CA LEU A 125 -8.60 -27.73 -1.12
C LEU A 125 -7.69 -28.95 -0.94
N ASP A 126 -7.61 -29.45 0.30
CA ASP A 126 -7.19 -30.82 0.57
C ASP A 126 -8.00 -31.80 -0.30
#